data_AF-M4TA43-F1
#
_entry.id   AF-M4TA43-F1
#
_cell.length_a   1.000
_cell.length_b   1.000
_cell.length_c   1.000
_cell.angle_alpha   90.00
_cell.angle_beta   90.00
_cell.angle_gamma   90.00
#
_symmetry.space_group_name_H-M   'P 1'
#
loop_
_entity.id
_entity.type
_entity.pdbx_description
1 polymer ?
#
loop_
_entity_poly.entity_id
_entity_poly.type
_entity_poly.pdbx_seq_one_letter_code
_entity_poly.pdbx_strand_id
1 'polypeptide(L)'
;PQRRKTNMQTALTAVVFASEGAAAIKSYLMTIGSLAHRTQTYCLGDKGGNSNGATELSPTGCRHGKSSDYEAGNGPDNADIVDSGFAKIVGKANTANTGEASKCGLFTHQATPQSAAGIYITAASSKPSFGYGMLKITATEQSTGLKLSDIKGKEGDADQKFWSSCHAAVKAAQDMQAEPPLKVDQTLLTVLVASTEMQYILKLEAAASEQKGSEEVTIDLASAKKTYFGSDNNKLEPLWTKIKGENVVYLIKGKDSTKELGTVTDTTELHKL
;
A
#
# COMPACT_ATOMS: atom_id res chain seq x y z
N PRO A 1 -7.57 -13.15 -12.67
CA PRO A 1 -8.10 -11.82 -13.10
C PRO A 1 -8.80 -11.03 -11.98
N GLN A 2 -9.74 -11.63 -11.25
CA GLN A 2 -10.51 -10.96 -10.20
C GLN A 2 -9.63 -10.52 -9.00
N ARG A 3 -8.74 -11.40 -8.52
CA ARG A 3 -7.79 -11.10 -7.43
C ARG A 3 -6.88 -9.91 -7.75
N ARG A 4 -6.40 -9.80 -9.00
CA ARG A 4 -5.59 -8.65 -9.46
C ARG A 4 -6.38 -7.34 -9.45
N LYS A 5 -7.67 -7.37 -9.84
CA LYS A 5 -8.54 -6.18 -9.76
C LYS A 5 -8.75 -5.73 -8.32
N THR A 6 -9.02 -6.67 -7.41
CA THR A 6 -9.18 -6.38 -5.98
C THR A 6 -7.88 -5.84 -5.37
N ASN A 7 -6.73 -6.44 -5.65
CA ASN A 7 -5.43 -5.96 -5.16
C ASN A 7 -5.11 -4.55 -5.70
N MET A 8 -5.40 -4.29 -6.97
CA MET A 8 -5.20 -2.96 -7.55
C MET A 8 -6.10 -1.90 -6.90
N GLN A 9 -7.36 -2.24 -6.61
CA GLN A 9 -8.27 -1.36 -5.87
C GLN A 9 -7.75 -1.08 -4.47
N THR A 10 -7.34 -2.11 -3.72
CA THR A 10 -6.76 -1.96 -2.37
C THR A 10 -5.53 -1.05 -2.40
N ALA A 11 -4.60 -1.29 -3.32
CA ALA A 11 -3.41 -0.47 -3.48
C ALA A 11 -3.75 0.99 -3.83
N LEU A 12 -4.67 1.21 -4.76
CA LEU A 12 -5.11 2.54 -5.16
C LEU A 12 -5.75 3.29 -3.99
N THR A 13 -6.63 2.63 -3.23
CA THR A 13 -7.27 3.22 -2.05
C THR A 13 -6.22 3.61 -1.00
N ALA A 14 -5.24 2.75 -0.72
CA ALA A 14 -4.16 3.06 0.19
C ALA A 14 -3.34 4.28 -0.26
N VAL A 15 -2.98 4.34 -1.55
CA VAL A 15 -2.23 5.47 -2.12
C VAL A 15 -3.01 6.78 -1.99
N VAL A 16 -4.32 6.77 -2.28
CA VAL A 16 -5.17 7.97 -2.17
C VAL A 16 -5.21 8.48 -0.72
N PHE A 17 -5.54 7.61 0.24
CA PHE A 17 -5.59 7.99 1.65
C PHE A 17 -4.23 8.45 2.19
N ALA A 18 -3.15 7.73 1.86
CA ALA A 18 -1.81 8.09 2.29
C ALA A 18 -1.36 9.43 1.70
N SER A 19 -1.66 9.69 0.42
CA SER A 19 -1.31 10.94 -0.25
C SER A 19 -2.08 12.12 0.32
N GLU A 20 -3.38 11.96 0.56
CA GLU A 20 -4.21 12.98 1.19
C GLU A 20 -3.74 13.28 2.62
N GLY A 21 -3.45 12.23 3.41
CA GLY A 21 -2.95 12.39 4.77
C GLY A 21 -1.58 13.09 4.80
N ALA A 22 -0.67 12.68 3.92
CA ALA A 22 0.64 13.32 3.79
C ALA A 22 0.52 14.79 3.38
N ALA A 23 -0.36 15.11 2.43
CA ALA A 23 -0.62 16.49 2.01
C ALA A 23 -1.21 17.34 3.14
N ALA A 24 -2.18 16.78 3.88
CA ALA A 24 -2.80 17.44 5.02
C ALA A 24 -1.77 17.77 6.11
N ILE A 25 -0.90 16.82 6.46
CA ILE A 25 0.19 17.03 7.45
C ILE A 25 1.18 18.09 6.96
N LYS A 26 1.69 17.92 5.73
CA LYS A 26 2.69 18.83 5.17
C LYS A 26 2.16 20.24 5.04
N SER A 27 0.91 20.40 4.59
CA SER A 27 0.29 21.72 4.43
C SER A 27 0.32 22.51 5.73
N TYR A 28 -0.20 21.95 6.82
CA TYR A 28 -0.26 22.71 8.07
C TYR A 28 1.12 22.92 8.69
N LEU A 29 2.02 21.94 8.65
CA LEU A 29 3.36 22.09 9.19
C LEU A 29 4.18 23.13 8.42
N MET A 30 4.06 23.15 7.09
CA MET A 30 4.69 24.17 6.25
C MET A 30 4.08 25.55 6.47
N THR A 31 2.75 25.65 6.68
CA THR A 31 2.10 26.92 7.04
C THR A 31 2.60 27.42 8.40
N ILE A 32 2.62 26.58 9.43
CA ILE A 32 3.09 26.96 10.77
C ILE A 32 4.59 27.31 10.74
N GLY A 33 5.40 26.55 10.01
CA GLY A 33 6.84 26.80 9.87
C GLY A 33 7.18 28.04 9.04
N SER A 34 6.32 28.46 8.12
CA SER A 34 6.53 29.71 7.36
C SER A 34 6.15 30.96 8.14
N LEU A 35 5.38 30.82 9.22
CA LEU A 35 5.05 31.90 10.15
C LEU A 35 6.20 32.15 11.13
N ALA A 36 7.28 32.71 10.60
CA ALA A 36 8.45 33.12 11.37
C ALA A 36 8.91 34.53 10.94
N HIS A 37 9.29 35.35 11.93
CA HIS A 37 9.96 36.62 11.70
C HIS A 37 11.32 36.63 12.41
N ARG A 38 12.36 36.37 11.61
CA ARG A 38 13.75 36.21 12.07
C ARG A 38 13.84 35.17 13.20
N THR A 39 14.65 35.42 14.22
CA THR A 39 14.77 34.60 15.43
C THR A 39 13.83 35.06 16.57
N GLN A 40 13.05 36.13 16.36
CA GLN A 40 12.30 36.77 17.43
C GLN A 40 10.92 36.13 17.65
N THR A 41 10.23 35.78 16.57
CA THR A 41 8.90 35.13 16.60
C THR A 41 8.84 34.00 15.58
N TYR A 42 8.18 32.91 15.95
CA TYR A 42 8.04 31.70 15.15
C TYR A 42 6.88 30.86 15.68
N CYS A 43 6.17 30.15 14.80
CA CYS A 43 5.06 29.28 15.20
C CYS A 43 5.43 27.80 15.33
N LEU A 44 6.62 27.41 14.88
CA LEU A 44 7.16 26.07 15.02
C LEU A 44 8.47 26.12 15.80
N GLY A 45 8.48 25.50 16.98
CA GLY A 45 9.70 25.29 17.76
C GLY A 45 10.59 24.20 17.12
N ASP A 46 11.90 24.33 17.30
CA ASP A 46 12.88 23.29 17.00
C ASP A 46 12.72 22.08 17.93
N LYS A 47 13.54 21.04 17.73
CA LYS A 47 13.53 19.85 18.60
C LYS A 47 13.76 20.18 20.08
N GLY A 48 14.49 21.25 20.38
CA GLY A 48 14.73 21.77 21.73
C GLY A 48 13.54 22.54 22.32
N GLY A 49 12.62 23.00 21.48
CA GLY A 49 11.45 23.79 21.86
C GLY A 49 11.76 25.25 22.23
N ASN A 50 12.96 25.74 21.93
CA ASN A 50 13.47 27.05 22.37
C ASN A 50 14.08 27.89 21.23
N SER A 51 13.95 27.43 19.98
CA SER A 51 14.36 28.16 18.80
C SER A 51 13.40 27.92 17.63
N ASN A 52 13.64 28.61 16.51
CA ASN A 52 12.86 28.45 15.29
C ASN A 52 13.16 27.10 14.61
N GLY A 53 12.16 26.23 14.53
CA GLY A 53 12.26 24.89 13.94
C GLY A 53 12.01 24.81 12.43
N ALA A 54 11.79 25.93 11.73
CA ALA A 54 11.44 25.93 10.31
C ALA A 54 12.45 25.18 9.41
N THR A 55 13.73 25.23 9.75
CA THR A 55 14.80 24.56 8.99
C THR A 55 14.80 23.04 9.18
N GLU A 56 14.13 22.51 10.22
CA GLU A 56 14.03 21.07 10.49
C GLU A 56 12.92 20.39 9.67
N LEU A 57 11.97 21.15 9.09
CA LEU A 57 10.85 20.59 8.34
C LEU A 57 11.29 19.75 7.13
N SER A 58 12.11 20.32 6.25
CA SER A 58 12.51 19.62 5.03
C SER A 58 13.36 18.36 5.30
N PRO A 59 14.39 18.41 6.18
CA PRO A 59 15.15 17.21 6.58
C PRO A 59 14.29 16.10 7.20
N THR A 60 13.19 16.44 7.88
CA THR A 60 12.27 15.47 8.48
C THR A 60 11.17 15.00 7.53
N GLY A 61 11.22 15.38 6.25
CA GLY A 61 10.29 14.95 5.20
C GLY A 61 9.07 15.86 5.00
N CYS A 62 8.93 16.92 5.81
CA CYS A 62 7.93 17.97 5.61
C CYS A 62 8.40 18.94 4.51
N ARG A 63 8.26 18.49 3.27
CA ARG A 63 8.58 19.24 2.06
C ARG A 63 7.66 18.81 0.92
N HIS A 64 7.66 19.60 -0.16
CA HIS A 64 7.08 19.19 -1.43
C HIS A 64 7.58 17.79 -1.80
N GLY A 65 6.62 16.93 -2.16
CA GLY A 65 6.91 15.59 -2.63
C GLY A 65 7.70 15.63 -3.93
N LYS A 66 8.59 14.67 -4.12
CA LYS A 66 9.33 14.44 -5.36
C LYS A 66 9.01 13.04 -5.87
N SER A 67 9.25 12.78 -7.14
CA SER A 67 9.10 11.44 -7.73
C SER A 67 9.93 10.39 -6.99
N SER A 68 11.10 10.76 -6.48
CA SER A 68 11.97 9.90 -5.66
C SER A 68 11.37 9.50 -4.30
N ASP A 69 10.29 10.15 -3.85
CA ASP A 69 9.61 9.78 -2.61
C ASP A 69 8.67 8.57 -2.81
N TYR A 70 8.51 8.12 -4.06
CA TYR A 70 7.68 6.97 -4.44
C TYR A 70 8.58 5.86 -4.96
N GLU A 71 8.75 4.83 -4.14
CA GLU A 71 9.51 3.63 -4.50
C GLU A 71 8.55 2.46 -4.76
N ALA A 72 8.92 1.60 -5.69
CA ALA A 72 8.23 0.33 -5.87
C ALA A 72 8.58 -0.60 -4.70
N GLY A 73 7.58 -1.20 -4.06
CA GLY A 73 7.82 -2.13 -2.96
C GLY A 73 6.58 -2.43 -2.14
N ASN A 74 6.78 -3.10 -1.01
CA ASN A 74 5.73 -3.57 -0.10
C ASN A 74 5.08 -2.44 0.72
N GLY A 75 5.35 -1.17 0.39
CA GLY A 75 4.88 -0.03 1.15
C GLY A 75 5.72 0.23 2.41
N PRO A 76 5.13 0.86 3.45
CA PRO A 76 5.83 1.23 4.68
C PRO A 76 6.28 -0.01 5.50
N ASP A 77 7.24 0.21 6.39
CA ASP A 77 7.73 -0.82 7.32
C ASP A 77 6.60 -1.34 8.23
N ASN A 78 6.57 -2.65 8.48
CA ASN A 78 5.65 -3.29 9.43
C ASN A 78 5.81 -2.75 10.86
N ALA A 79 6.98 -2.19 11.20
CA ALA A 79 7.19 -1.52 12.48
C ALA A 79 6.51 -0.14 12.56
N ASP A 80 6.21 0.50 11.41
CA ASP A 80 5.64 1.84 11.35
C ASP A 80 4.11 1.83 11.29
N ILE A 81 3.55 0.86 10.57
CA ILE A 81 2.12 0.59 10.47
C ILE A 81 1.85 -0.77 11.11
N VAL A 82 1.45 -0.75 12.38
CA VAL A 82 1.12 -1.95 13.15
C VAL A 82 -0.40 -2.14 13.21
N ASP A 83 -0.85 -3.28 13.72
CA ASP A 83 -2.28 -3.58 13.81
C ASP A 83 -3.09 -2.54 14.58
N SER A 84 -2.52 -1.90 15.61
CA SER A 84 -3.22 -0.88 16.40
C SER A 84 -3.25 0.50 15.74
N GLY A 85 -2.30 0.80 14.84
CA GLY A 85 -2.18 2.14 14.28
C GLY A 85 -0.81 2.49 13.72
N PHE A 86 -0.52 3.80 13.70
CA PHE A 86 0.77 4.37 13.32
C PHE A 86 1.71 4.38 14.54
N ALA A 87 2.60 3.40 14.64
CA ALA A 87 3.32 3.08 15.88
C ALA A 87 4.12 4.27 16.46
N LYS A 88 4.78 5.02 15.58
CA LYS A 88 5.64 6.17 15.96
C LYS A 88 4.85 7.40 16.41
N ILE A 89 3.54 7.45 16.14
CA ILE A 89 2.69 8.60 16.48
C ILE A 89 1.95 8.31 17.78
N VAL A 90 2.72 8.28 18.87
CA VAL A 90 2.22 7.99 20.23
C VAL A 90 1.33 9.10 20.81
N GLY A 91 1.36 10.28 20.18
CA GLY A 91 0.67 11.48 20.66
C GLY A 91 1.20 11.96 22.00
N LYS A 92 0.79 13.17 22.39
CA LYS A 92 0.92 13.67 23.76
C LYS A 92 -0.50 13.86 24.29
N ALA A 93 -1.12 12.75 24.69
CA ALA A 93 -2.47 12.81 25.22
C ALA A 93 -2.47 13.67 26.50
N ASN A 94 -3.37 14.65 26.56
CA ASN A 94 -3.69 15.42 27.77
C ASN A 94 -2.57 16.33 28.32
N THR A 95 -1.47 16.52 27.59
CA THR A 95 -0.45 17.53 27.92
C THR A 95 -0.40 18.56 26.81
N ALA A 96 -0.42 19.84 27.15
CA ALA A 96 -0.35 20.90 26.16
C ALA A 96 0.97 20.78 25.38
N ASN A 97 0.87 20.72 24.05
CA ASN A 97 1.98 20.88 23.12
C ASN A 97 2.29 22.38 23.03
N THR A 98 2.94 22.91 24.06
CA THR A 98 3.40 24.29 24.12
C THR A 98 4.86 24.36 23.68
N GLY A 99 5.13 25.23 22.71
CA GLY A 99 6.49 25.70 22.44
C GLY A 99 6.87 26.85 23.38
N GLU A 100 7.89 27.62 23.00
CA GLU A 100 8.24 28.86 23.69
C GLU A 100 7.07 29.87 23.64
N ALA A 101 6.72 30.43 24.80
CA ALA A 101 5.63 31.38 24.93
C ALA A 101 5.87 32.68 24.14
N SER A 102 4.79 33.34 23.71
CA SER A 102 4.84 34.64 23.00
C SER A 102 5.62 34.63 21.68
N LYS A 103 5.83 33.46 21.07
CA LYS A 103 6.46 33.34 19.74
C LYS A 103 5.46 33.26 18.59
N CYS A 104 4.24 32.80 18.85
CA CYS A 104 3.27 32.48 17.82
C CYS A 104 1.94 33.20 18.03
N GLY A 105 1.70 34.28 17.29
CA GLY A 105 0.42 35.00 17.32
C GLY A 105 -0.73 34.28 16.60
N LEU A 106 -0.46 33.21 15.84
CA LEU A 106 -1.49 32.47 15.09
C LEU A 106 -2.55 31.87 16.02
N PHE A 107 -2.15 31.42 17.21
CA PHE A 107 -3.01 30.71 18.16
C PHE A 107 -3.47 31.61 19.30
N THR A 108 -3.60 32.92 19.07
CA THR A 108 -4.11 33.86 20.07
C THR A 108 -5.63 33.86 20.09
N HIS A 109 -6.23 33.57 21.25
CA HIS A 109 -7.67 33.74 21.44
C HIS A 109 -8.06 35.21 21.32
N GLN A 110 -9.10 35.49 20.56
CA GLN A 110 -9.76 36.78 20.52
C GLN A 110 -11.27 36.59 20.61
N ALA A 111 -11.92 37.27 21.55
CA ALA A 111 -13.37 37.19 21.76
C ALA A 111 -14.16 37.88 20.61
N THR A 112 -13.54 38.88 19.97
CA THR A 112 -14.13 39.66 18.87
C THR A 112 -13.17 39.73 17.67
N PRO A 113 -12.91 38.61 16.96
CA PRO A 113 -11.94 38.57 15.86
C PRO A 113 -12.30 39.50 14.69
N GLN A 114 -13.55 39.95 14.60
CA GLN A 114 -13.99 40.99 13.65
C GLN A 114 -13.43 42.39 13.95
N SER A 115 -12.96 42.64 15.18
CA SER A 115 -12.52 43.96 15.64
C SER A 115 -11.08 43.97 16.17
N ALA A 116 -10.46 42.81 16.36
CA ALA A 116 -9.08 42.68 16.81
C ALA A 116 -8.45 41.41 16.24
N ALA A 117 -7.12 41.40 16.08
CA ALA A 117 -6.40 40.25 15.55
C ALA A 117 -6.47 39.05 16.51
N GLY A 118 -6.63 37.85 15.95
CA GLY A 118 -6.70 36.58 16.67
C GLY A 118 -7.82 35.68 16.13
N ILE A 119 -7.98 34.52 16.74
CA ILE A 119 -9.00 33.53 16.38
C ILE A 119 -9.91 33.27 17.57
N TYR A 120 -11.20 33.04 17.30
CA TYR A 120 -12.16 32.71 18.36
C TYR A 120 -11.98 31.26 18.82
N ILE A 121 -11.23 31.07 19.91
CA ILE A 121 -10.97 29.75 20.50
C ILE A 121 -11.80 29.60 21.78
N THR A 122 -12.79 28.72 21.82
CA THR A 122 -13.54 28.44 23.07
C THR A 122 -13.69 26.95 23.29
N ALA A 123 -13.70 26.54 24.55
CA ALA A 123 -13.68 25.13 24.95
C ALA A 123 -14.91 24.33 24.46
N ALA A 124 -16.03 24.99 24.14
CA ALA A 124 -17.31 24.36 23.85
C ALA A 124 -17.63 24.17 22.36
N SER A 125 -17.21 25.08 21.47
CA SER A 125 -17.69 25.06 20.07
C SER A 125 -16.66 25.42 19.01
N SER A 126 -15.48 25.89 19.40
CA SER A 126 -14.48 26.39 18.45
C SER A 126 -13.09 25.95 18.86
N LYS A 127 -12.74 24.72 18.44
CA LYS A 127 -11.38 24.17 18.51
C LYS A 127 -10.85 24.04 17.09
N PRO A 128 -10.24 25.11 16.53
CA PRO A 128 -9.58 25.05 15.25
C PRO A 128 -8.65 23.84 15.20
N SER A 129 -8.68 23.11 14.09
CA SER A 129 -7.84 21.95 13.90
C SER A 129 -7.24 21.92 12.51
N PHE A 130 -6.05 21.35 12.43
CA PHE A 130 -5.30 21.19 11.18
C PHE A 130 -5.00 19.72 10.93
N GLY A 131 -4.87 19.36 9.65
CA GLY A 131 -4.48 18.00 9.24
C GLY A 131 -5.46 16.94 9.73
N TYR A 132 -6.77 17.15 9.53
CA TYR A 132 -7.80 16.22 10.03
C TYR A 132 -7.68 15.92 11.53
N GLY A 133 -7.55 16.96 12.36
CA GLY A 133 -7.47 16.81 13.80
C GLY A 133 -6.08 16.47 14.35
N MET A 134 -5.04 16.37 13.51
CA MET A 134 -3.66 16.09 13.94
C MET A 134 -3.12 17.13 14.92
N LEU A 135 -3.46 18.40 14.69
CA LEU A 135 -3.16 19.50 15.61
C LEU A 135 -4.48 20.19 15.96
N LYS A 136 -4.90 20.08 17.22
CA LYS A 136 -6.08 20.79 17.74
C LYS A 136 -5.66 21.92 18.65
N ILE A 137 -6.22 23.10 18.43
CA ILE A 137 -6.01 24.28 19.29
C ILE A 137 -7.04 24.24 20.42
N THR A 138 -6.55 24.31 21.65
CA THR A 138 -7.36 24.11 22.86
C THR A 138 -7.52 25.39 23.69
N ALA A 139 -6.52 26.26 23.65
CA ALA A 139 -6.53 27.60 24.23
C ALA A 139 -5.45 28.47 23.55
N THR A 140 -5.29 29.72 24.01
CA THR A 140 -4.20 30.59 23.57
C THR A 140 -2.85 29.88 23.69
N GLU A 141 -2.12 29.80 22.59
CA GLU A 141 -0.79 29.16 22.51
C GLU A 141 -0.76 27.68 22.99
N GLN A 142 -1.92 27.03 23.12
CA GLN A 142 -2.03 25.64 23.58
C GLN A 142 -2.66 24.76 22.51
N SER A 143 -1.95 23.68 22.20
CA SER A 143 -2.41 22.67 21.25
C SER A 143 -2.31 21.27 21.82
N THR A 144 -3.01 20.32 21.21
CA THR A 144 -2.87 18.89 21.47
C THR A 144 -2.67 18.15 20.16
N GLY A 145 -1.80 17.15 20.17
CA GLY A 145 -1.56 16.27 19.04
C GLY A 145 -2.46 15.04 19.11
N LEU A 146 -2.97 14.58 17.96
CA LEU A 146 -3.71 13.32 17.91
C LEU A 146 -2.78 12.12 18.11
N LYS A 147 -3.17 11.19 18.98
CA LYS A 147 -2.50 9.88 19.11
C LYS A 147 -3.00 8.97 17.99
N LEU A 148 -2.10 8.50 17.14
CA LEU A 148 -2.44 7.60 16.04
C LEU A 148 -1.92 6.16 16.22
N SER A 149 -1.12 5.90 17.25
CA SER A 149 -0.63 4.55 17.59
C SER A 149 -1.71 3.54 18.00
N ASP A 150 -2.93 4.01 18.31
CA ASP A 150 -4.09 3.21 18.70
C ASP A 150 -5.37 3.73 18.02
N ILE A 151 -5.29 3.89 16.68
CA ILE A 151 -6.33 4.51 15.85
C ILE A 151 -7.28 3.48 15.22
N LYS A 152 -6.98 2.18 15.30
CA LYS A 152 -7.80 1.13 14.68
C LYS A 152 -9.23 1.13 15.21
N GLY A 153 -10.20 1.05 14.29
CA GLY A 153 -11.62 0.90 14.62
C GLY A 153 -12.27 2.18 15.18
N LYS A 154 -11.67 3.35 14.93
CA LYS A 154 -12.14 4.66 15.42
C LYS A 154 -12.91 5.44 14.35
N GLU A 155 -13.45 4.78 13.33
CA GLU A 155 -14.16 5.43 12.21
C GLU A 155 -15.45 6.15 12.65
N GLY A 156 -16.00 5.78 13.81
CA GLY A 156 -17.17 6.42 14.41
C GLY A 156 -16.88 7.73 15.15
N ASP A 157 -15.62 8.02 15.46
CA ASP A 157 -15.20 9.29 16.07
C ASP A 157 -14.86 10.29 14.96
N ALA A 158 -15.59 11.40 14.89
CA ALA A 158 -15.42 12.42 13.86
C ALA A 158 -13.99 12.98 13.79
N ASP A 159 -13.30 13.08 14.92
CA ASP A 159 -11.93 13.61 14.99
C ASP A 159 -10.86 12.58 14.58
N GLN A 160 -11.20 11.30 14.58
CA GLN A 160 -10.29 10.19 14.28
C GLN A 160 -10.62 9.49 12.97
N LYS A 161 -11.81 9.75 12.40
CA LYS A 161 -12.37 9.03 11.26
C LYS A 161 -11.44 8.97 10.06
N PHE A 162 -10.83 10.10 9.68
CA PHE A 162 -9.91 10.14 8.54
C PHE A 162 -8.70 9.25 8.80
N TRP A 163 -8.03 9.40 9.93
CA TRP A 163 -6.80 8.65 10.24
C TRP A 163 -7.05 7.17 10.52
N SER A 164 -8.22 6.81 11.06
CA SER A 164 -8.67 5.41 11.17
C SER A 164 -8.88 4.80 9.79
N SER A 165 -9.58 5.51 8.89
CA SER A 165 -9.77 5.06 7.50
C SER A 165 -8.45 4.94 6.74
N CYS A 166 -7.55 5.90 6.93
CA CYS A 166 -6.22 5.90 6.32
C CYS A 166 -5.38 4.72 6.81
N HIS A 167 -5.35 4.47 8.13
CA HIS A 167 -4.68 3.30 8.71
C HIS A 167 -5.24 2.00 8.13
N ALA A 168 -6.56 1.84 8.12
CA ALA A 168 -7.21 0.64 7.59
C ALA A 168 -6.86 0.39 6.12
N ALA A 169 -6.85 1.44 5.29
CA ALA A 169 -6.49 1.33 3.88
C ALA A 169 -5.02 0.94 3.68
N VAL A 170 -4.09 1.63 4.37
CA VAL A 170 -2.65 1.34 4.27
C VAL A 170 -2.32 -0.06 4.79
N LYS A 171 -2.92 -0.45 5.91
CA LYS A 171 -2.75 -1.79 6.49
C LYS A 171 -3.28 -2.88 5.57
N ALA A 172 -4.45 -2.67 4.96
CA ALA A 172 -4.99 -3.62 3.98
C ALA A 172 -4.07 -3.79 2.76
N ALA A 173 -3.41 -2.71 2.29
CA ALA A 173 -2.43 -2.79 1.21
C ALA A 173 -1.14 -3.50 1.65
N GLN A 174 -0.66 -3.26 2.88
CA GLN A 174 0.51 -3.92 3.45
C GLN A 174 0.28 -5.43 3.67
N ASP A 175 -0.93 -5.80 4.09
CA ASP A 175 -1.34 -7.19 4.30
C ASP A 175 -1.71 -7.92 2.99
N MET A 176 -1.68 -7.23 1.84
CA MET A 176 -1.79 -7.91 0.56
C MET A 176 -0.62 -8.89 0.44
N GLN A 177 -0.92 -10.18 0.44
CA GLN A 177 0.06 -11.18 0.07
C GLN A 177 0.62 -10.81 -1.31
N ALA A 178 1.93 -10.57 -1.36
CA ALA A 178 2.66 -10.68 -2.61
C ALA A 178 2.31 -12.06 -3.18
N GLU A 179 1.74 -12.12 -4.39
CA GLU A 179 1.67 -13.40 -5.09
C GLU A 179 3.12 -13.88 -5.14
N PRO A 180 3.44 -15.06 -4.56
CA PRO A 180 4.78 -15.57 -4.64
C PRO A 180 5.17 -15.57 -6.11
N PRO A 181 6.37 -15.08 -6.47
CA PRO A 181 6.79 -15.10 -7.86
C PRO A 181 6.61 -16.52 -8.37
N LEU A 182 5.77 -16.67 -9.39
CA LEU A 182 5.50 -17.97 -10.01
C LEU A 182 6.83 -18.43 -10.61
N LYS A 183 7.52 -19.31 -9.88
CA LYS A 183 8.70 -19.97 -10.41
C LYS A 183 8.20 -20.96 -11.46
N VAL A 184 8.61 -20.75 -12.71
CA VAL A 184 8.28 -21.64 -13.82
C VAL A 184 9.15 -22.88 -13.67
N ASP A 185 8.72 -23.78 -12.80
CA ASP A 185 9.32 -25.10 -12.56
C ASP A 185 8.23 -26.17 -12.44
N GLN A 186 8.63 -27.41 -12.16
CA GLN A 186 7.73 -28.56 -12.07
C GLN A 186 6.58 -28.36 -11.07
N THR A 187 6.74 -27.50 -10.05
CA THR A 187 5.66 -27.21 -9.08
C THR A 187 4.45 -26.58 -9.76
N LEU A 188 4.66 -25.81 -10.84
CA LEU A 188 3.58 -25.21 -11.63
C LEU A 188 2.73 -26.28 -12.34
N LEU A 189 3.33 -27.35 -12.85
CA LEU A 189 2.59 -28.47 -13.43
C LEU A 189 1.71 -29.15 -12.39
N THR A 190 2.18 -29.26 -11.14
CA THR A 190 1.40 -29.85 -10.04
C THR A 190 0.18 -28.99 -9.71
N VAL A 191 0.35 -27.66 -9.68
CA VAL A 191 -0.75 -26.71 -9.50
C VAL A 191 -1.76 -26.79 -10.66
N LEU A 192 -1.25 -26.89 -11.90
CA LEU A 192 -2.10 -27.03 -13.10
C LEU A 192 -2.92 -28.33 -13.06
N VAL A 193 -2.32 -29.47 -12.70
CA VAL A 193 -3.05 -30.76 -12.61
C VAL A 193 -4.13 -30.75 -11.53
N ALA A 194 -3.93 -29.99 -10.46
CA ALA A 194 -4.93 -29.83 -9.40
C ALA A 194 -6.07 -28.87 -9.77
N SER A 195 -5.91 -28.05 -10.81
CA SER A 195 -6.87 -26.98 -11.12
C SER A 195 -8.21 -27.49 -11.64
N THR A 196 -9.24 -26.66 -11.52
CA THR A 196 -10.56 -26.87 -12.11
C THR A 196 -10.52 -26.83 -13.64
N GLU A 197 -9.65 -26.00 -14.19
CA GLU A 197 -9.45 -25.83 -15.63
C GLU A 197 -8.90 -27.10 -16.26
N MET A 198 -7.95 -27.79 -15.60
CA MET A 198 -7.44 -29.06 -16.09
C MET A 198 -8.51 -30.16 -16.06
N GLN A 199 -9.39 -30.15 -15.04
CA GLN A 199 -10.53 -31.08 -15.00
C GLN A 199 -11.47 -30.86 -16.17
N TYR A 200 -11.70 -29.60 -16.55
CA TYR A 200 -12.49 -29.24 -17.72
C TYR A 200 -11.81 -29.67 -19.04
N ILE A 201 -10.49 -29.47 -19.17
CA ILE A 201 -9.72 -29.92 -20.35
C ILE A 201 -9.81 -31.44 -20.52
N LEU A 202 -9.64 -32.21 -19.45
CA LEU A 202 -9.78 -33.68 -19.51
C LEU A 202 -11.18 -34.11 -19.96
N LYS A 203 -12.23 -33.37 -19.55
CA LYS A 203 -13.60 -33.61 -20.01
C LYS A 203 -13.78 -33.29 -21.49
N LEU A 204 -13.18 -32.20 -21.97
CA LEU A 204 -13.18 -31.84 -23.39
C LEU A 204 -12.44 -32.87 -24.25
N GLU A 205 -11.28 -33.35 -23.81
CA GLU A 205 -10.55 -34.38 -24.54
C GLU A 205 -11.33 -35.69 -24.65
N ALA A 206 -11.99 -36.11 -23.57
CA ALA A 206 -12.86 -37.28 -23.59
C ALA A 206 -14.06 -37.07 -24.52
N ALA A 207 -14.70 -35.90 -24.46
CA ALA A 207 -15.81 -35.54 -25.35
C ALA A 207 -15.40 -35.55 -26.83
N ALA A 208 -14.22 -35.02 -27.15
CA ALA A 208 -13.66 -35.06 -28.49
C ALA A 208 -13.35 -36.50 -28.95
N SER A 209 -12.79 -37.33 -28.07
CA SER A 209 -12.49 -38.73 -28.37
C SER A 209 -13.75 -39.57 -28.60
N GLU A 210 -14.84 -39.23 -27.92
CA GLU A 210 -16.15 -39.86 -28.10
C GLU A 210 -17.03 -39.20 -29.18
N GLN A 211 -16.55 -38.11 -29.81
CA GLN A 211 -17.31 -37.29 -30.78
C GLN A 211 -18.67 -36.80 -30.24
N LYS A 212 -18.71 -36.40 -28.96
CA LYS A 212 -19.90 -35.96 -28.24
C LYS A 212 -19.75 -34.54 -27.69
N GLY A 213 -20.87 -33.95 -27.27
CA GLY A 213 -20.86 -32.72 -26.48
C GLY A 213 -20.22 -32.96 -25.11
N SER A 214 -19.52 -31.96 -24.55
CA SER A 214 -18.87 -32.08 -23.24
C SER A 214 -19.84 -32.27 -22.08
N GLU A 215 -21.12 -31.97 -22.26
CA GLU A 215 -22.19 -32.26 -21.29
C GLU A 215 -22.73 -33.68 -21.39
N GLU A 216 -22.51 -34.37 -22.51
CA GLU A 216 -23.01 -35.73 -22.79
C GLU A 216 -22.03 -36.83 -22.37
N VAL A 217 -20.81 -36.45 -21.97
CA VAL A 217 -19.76 -37.37 -21.53
C VAL A 217 -19.58 -37.32 -20.02
N THR A 218 -19.62 -38.51 -19.41
CA THR A 218 -19.25 -38.72 -18.01
C THR A 218 -17.85 -39.31 -17.97
N ILE A 219 -16.92 -38.63 -17.30
CA ILE A 219 -15.55 -39.10 -17.15
C ILE A 219 -15.23 -39.46 -15.70
N ASP A 220 -14.44 -40.51 -15.50
CA ASP A 220 -13.74 -40.72 -14.24
C ASP A 220 -12.47 -39.86 -14.24
N LEU A 221 -12.55 -38.70 -13.57
CA LEU A 221 -11.43 -37.77 -13.44
C LEU A 221 -10.20 -38.38 -12.77
N ALA A 222 -10.37 -39.32 -11.83
CA ALA A 222 -9.24 -39.94 -11.14
C ALA A 222 -8.48 -40.88 -12.09
N SER A 223 -9.21 -41.70 -12.83
CA SER A 223 -8.62 -42.58 -13.86
C SER A 223 -8.00 -41.78 -14.99
N ALA A 224 -8.65 -40.73 -15.48
CA ALA A 224 -8.10 -39.85 -16.52
C ALA A 224 -6.80 -39.18 -16.05
N LYS A 225 -6.79 -38.58 -14.85
CA LYS A 225 -5.57 -37.99 -14.28
C LYS A 225 -4.45 -39.01 -14.14
N LYS A 226 -4.75 -40.23 -13.69
CA LYS A 226 -3.77 -41.32 -13.60
C LYS A 226 -3.22 -41.72 -14.98
N THR A 227 -4.06 -41.72 -16.01
CA THR A 227 -3.62 -42.01 -17.39
C THR A 227 -2.62 -40.97 -17.90
N TYR A 228 -2.93 -39.69 -17.78
CA TYR A 228 -2.09 -38.61 -18.32
C TYR A 228 -0.90 -38.26 -17.43
N PHE A 229 -1.10 -38.16 -16.12
CA PHE A 229 -0.10 -37.64 -15.17
C PHE A 229 0.51 -38.71 -14.26
N GLY A 230 -0.01 -39.95 -14.32
CA GLY A 230 0.47 -41.08 -13.54
C GLY A 230 -0.11 -41.14 -12.13
N SER A 231 0.17 -42.24 -11.42
CA SER A 231 -0.15 -42.32 -9.98
C SER A 231 0.69 -41.29 -9.23
N ASP A 232 0.05 -40.53 -8.34
CA ASP A 232 0.70 -39.48 -7.54
C ASP A 232 1.52 -38.49 -8.38
N ASN A 233 1.06 -38.21 -9.60
CA ASN A 233 1.68 -37.27 -10.54
C ASN A 233 3.11 -37.63 -10.97
N ASN A 234 3.51 -38.90 -10.88
CA ASN A 234 4.88 -39.34 -11.18
C ASN A 234 5.32 -39.13 -12.65
N LYS A 235 4.41 -38.83 -13.59
CA LYS A 235 4.77 -38.46 -14.97
C LYS A 235 5.12 -36.98 -15.15
N LEU A 236 4.89 -36.12 -14.15
CA LEU A 236 5.14 -34.68 -14.26
C LEU A 236 6.62 -34.32 -14.34
N GLU A 237 7.48 -35.02 -13.60
CA GLU A 237 8.93 -34.79 -13.65
C GLU A 237 9.54 -35.17 -15.01
N PRO A 238 9.26 -36.37 -15.58
CA PRO A 238 9.65 -36.70 -16.94
C PRO A 238 9.09 -35.71 -17.97
N LEU A 239 7.82 -35.30 -17.84
CA LEU A 239 7.20 -34.33 -18.74
C LEU A 239 7.93 -32.99 -18.70
N TRP A 240 8.20 -32.46 -17.50
CA TRP A 240 8.96 -31.22 -17.32
C TRP A 240 10.37 -31.31 -17.91
N THR A 241 11.04 -32.44 -17.70
CA THR A 241 12.38 -32.69 -18.25
C THR A 241 12.36 -32.68 -19.77
N LYS A 242 11.36 -33.33 -20.38
CA LYS A 242 11.18 -33.34 -21.83
C LYS A 242 10.90 -31.94 -22.37
N ILE A 243 9.98 -31.20 -21.74
CA ILE A 243 9.66 -29.81 -22.13
C ILE A 243 10.93 -28.95 -22.12
N LYS A 244 11.73 -29.01 -21.05
CA LYS A 244 12.97 -28.20 -20.98
C LYS A 244 14.01 -28.61 -22.01
N GLY A 245 14.19 -29.91 -22.23
CA GLY A 245 15.21 -30.45 -23.12
C GLY A 245 14.82 -30.46 -24.60
N GLU A 246 13.60 -30.02 -24.94
CA GLU A 246 13.15 -30.00 -26.34
C GLU A 246 13.93 -28.95 -27.13
N ASN A 247 14.53 -29.37 -28.25
CA ASN A 247 15.25 -28.46 -29.14
C ASN A 247 14.26 -27.77 -30.08
N VAL A 248 14.20 -26.44 -29.98
CA VAL A 248 13.32 -25.61 -30.81
C VAL A 248 14.12 -24.84 -31.84
N VAL A 249 13.56 -24.73 -33.06
CA VAL A 249 14.19 -24.01 -34.18
C VAL A 249 14.04 -22.52 -33.94
N TYR A 250 15.16 -21.83 -33.89
CA TYR A 250 15.19 -20.39 -33.68
C TYR A 250 15.26 -19.66 -35.01
N LEU A 251 14.12 -19.15 -35.47
CA LEU A 251 13.99 -18.40 -36.72
C LEU A 251 14.47 -16.94 -36.55
N ILE A 252 15.75 -16.72 -36.28
CA ILE A 252 16.38 -15.42 -36.54
C ILE A 252 16.81 -15.37 -38.00
N LYS A 253 16.46 -14.28 -38.69
CA LYS A 253 16.88 -13.96 -40.06
C LYS A 253 18.34 -14.37 -40.32
N GLY A 254 18.53 -15.43 -41.10
CA GLY A 254 19.81 -15.76 -41.73
C GLY A 254 20.66 -16.85 -41.07
N LYS A 255 20.25 -17.47 -39.94
CA LYS A 255 20.91 -18.67 -39.40
C LYS A 255 19.90 -19.59 -38.70
N ASP A 256 19.78 -20.82 -39.20
CA ASP A 256 19.11 -21.88 -38.47
C ASP A 256 19.98 -22.24 -37.24
N SER A 257 19.50 -21.91 -36.06
CA SER A 257 20.10 -22.34 -34.80
C SER A 257 19.05 -23.02 -33.95
N THR A 258 19.43 -24.10 -33.27
CA THR A 258 18.57 -24.77 -32.30
C THR A 258 18.96 -24.34 -30.89
N LYS A 259 17.97 -24.25 -30.00
CA LYS A 259 18.19 -24.03 -28.58
C LYS A 259 17.22 -24.89 -27.77
N GLU A 260 17.61 -25.27 -26.57
CA GLU A 260 16.73 -25.97 -25.65
C GLU A 260 15.64 -25.01 -25.17
N LEU A 261 14.37 -25.45 -25.20
CA LEU A 261 13.22 -24.64 -24.79
C LEU A 261 13.36 -24.13 -23.35
N GLY A 262 13.98 -24.92 -22.46
CA GLY A 262 14.25 -24.54 -21.08
C GLY A 262 15.21 -23.34 -20.90
N THR A 263 15.94 -22.95 -21.95
CA THR A 263 16.84 -21.78 -21.95
C THR A 263 16.16 -20.50 -22.43
N VAL A 264 14.91 -20.58 -22.91
CA VAL A 264 14.14 -19.45 -23.44
C VAL A 264 13.38 -18.76 -22.31
N THR A 265 13.86 -17.60 -21.89
CA THR A 265 13.25 -16.83 -20.78
C THR A 265 12.42 -15.63 -21.23
N ASP A 266 12.54 -15.21 -22.49
CA ASP A 266 11.79 -14.09 -23.05
C ASP A 266 10.45 -14.57 -23.63
N THR A 267 9.33 -14.01 -23.15
CA THR A 267 7.97 -14.38 -23.58
C THR A 267 7.68 -14.00 -25.03
N THR A 268 8.31 -12.95 -25.55
CA THR A 268 8.21 -12.53 -26.97
C THR A 268 8.92 -13.52 -27.88
N GLU A 269 10.00 -14.12 -27.37
CA GLU A 269 10.77 -15.13 -28.06
C GLU A 269 10.02 -16.46 -28.09
N LEU A 270 9.43 -16.87 -26.96
CA LEU A 270 8.51 -18.02 -26.87
C LEU A 270 7.35 -17.94 -27.87
N HIS A 271 6.79 -16.75 -28.11
CA HIS A 271 5.68 -16.57 -29.05
C HIS A 271 6.06 -16.77 -30.53
N LYS A 272 7.36 -16.70 -30.86
CA LYS A 272 7.86 -16.80 -32.25
C LYS A 272 8.30 -18.22 -32.64
N LEU A 273 8.41 -19.12 -31.66
CA LEU A 273 8.71 -20.53 -31.84
C LEU A 273 7.44 -21.29 -32.23
#